data_AF-A0A9P6VMR0-F1
#
_entry.id   AF-A0A9P6VMR0-F1
#
_cell.length_a   1.000
_cell.length_b   1.000
_cell.length_c   1.000
_cell.angle_alpha   90.00
_cell.angle_beta   90.00
_cell.angle_gamma   90.00
#
_symmetry.space_group_name_H-M   'P 1'
#
loop_
_entity.id
_entity.type
_entity.pdbx_description
1 polymer ?
#
loop_
_entity_poly.entity_id
_entity_poly.type
_entity_poly.pdbx_seq_one_letter_code
_entity_poly.pdbx_strand_id
1 'polypeptide(L)'
;MFSKGLTFLPLLATTTTALYKPLPLIQAVGETTNVTILSSGINRTYLICIPPKYDGQTLTPVIFSFHGGSRNASQQQELSQFSNPDFNDFAISIYPQGIGETWQGAGNPDNGAHDVRFTNDMINQLESLYAIDPARIWASGKSDGGGFTNRLACDQALSQRIAAFAPVSGAFYVDDVAIPCDPDTVAISCDPGRPKIPILEFHGYKDHTIDYFGNKSRKGACVPSIPHWAQEWAARDGLSIANATTELPATNDTLIYTFGLGEDTGLVTQVTDLNLGHDWPSLVDVGDAQTADFDATPIIMEFFKKHSLA
;
A
#
# COMPACT_ATOMS: atom_id res chain seq x y z
N MET A 1 -44.93 42.51 -32.69
CA MET A 1 -44.46 41.89 -31.43
C MET A 1 -43.16 41.16 -31.73
N PHE A 2 -42.21 41.23 -30.81
CA PHE A 2 -40.77 41.14 -31.03
C PHE A 2 -40.26 39.77 -31.52
N SER A 3 -39.41 39.78 -32.55
CA SER A 3 -38.50 38.69 -32.91
C SER A 3 -37.23 38.82 -32.06
N LYS A 4 -36.95 37.84 -31.19
CA LYS A 4 -35.69 37.75 -30.44
C LYS A 4 -34.75 36.81 -31.19
N GLY A 5 -33.69 37.37 -31.78
CA GLY A 5 -32.57 36.61 -32.30
C GLY A 5 -31.79 35.95 -31.15
N LEU A 6 -31.58 34.65 -31.25
CA LEU A 6 -30.73 33.87 -30.35
C LEU A 6 -29.31 33.89 -30.91
N THR A 7 -28.43 34.72 -30.37
CA THR A 7 -27.00 34.73 -30.68
C THR A 7 -26.34 33.56 -29.97
N PHE A 8 -25.92 32.54 -30.71
CA PHE A 8 -25.04 31.49 -30.21
C PHE A 8 -23.62 32.06 -30.08
N LEU A 9 -23.16 32.25 -28.84
CA LEU A 9 -21.73 32.43 -28.55
C LEU A 9 -21.04 31.07 -28.73
N PRO A 10 -19.91 30.99 -29.45
CA PRO A 10 -19.17 29.75 -29.56
C PRO A 10 -18.59 29.42 -28.19
N LEU A 11 -18.85 28.21 -27.72
CA LEU A 11 -18.19 27.63 -26.56
C LEU A 11 -16.71 27.47 -26.94
N LEU A 12 -15.84 28.35 -26.42
CA LEU A 12 -14.40 28.15 -26.52
C LEU A 12 -14.06 26.88 -25.75
N ALA A 13 -13.81 25.79 -26.48
CA ALA A 13 -13.19 24.61 -25.92
C ALA A 13 -11.80 25.03 -25.42
N THR A 14 -11.65 25.18 -24.11
CA THR A 14 -10.35 25.25 -23.48
C THR A 14 -9.70 23.89 -23.68
N THR A 15 -8.89 23.75 -24.72
CA THR A 15 -7.93 22.65 -24.82
C THR A 15 -6.97 22.81 -23.66
N THR A 16 -7.25 22.14 -22.53
CA THR A 16 -6.23 21.83 -21.55
C THR A 16 -5.21 20.98 -22.28
N THR A 17 -4.13 21.60 -22.75
CA THR A 17 -2.94 20.88 -23.16
C THR A 17 -2.52 20.07 -21.94
N ALA A 18 -2.77 18.76 -21.95
CA ALA A 18 -2.17 17.86 -20.99
C ALA A 18 -0.67 18.14 -21.02
N LEU A 19 -0.13 18.61 -19.90
CA LEU A 19 1.26 19.02 -19.82
C LEU A 19 2.10 17.75 -19.99
N TYR A 20 2.61 17.53 -21.20
CA TYR A 20 3.52 16.44 -21.47
C TYR A 20 4.71 16.53 -20.51
N LYS A 21 4.97 15.45 -19.78
CA LYS A 21 6.08 15.32 -18.85
C LYS A 21 7.02 14.22 -19.33
N PRO A 22 8.09 14.57 -20.08
CA PRO A 22 9.08 13.59 -20.49
C PRO A 22 9.73 12.96 -19.26
N LEU A 23 10.20 11.72 -19.41
CA LEU A 23 10.99 11.09 -18.36
C LEU A 23 12.24 11.94 -18.06
N PRO A 24 12.66 12.03 -16.79
CA PRO A 24 13.95 12.58 -16.42
C PRO A 24 15.08 11.89 -17.20
N LEU A 25 16.19 12.62 -17.39
CA LEU A 25 17.41 12.05 -17.98
C LEU A 25 17.79 10.75 -17.25
N ILE A 26 18.38 9.79 -17.96
CA ILE A 26 18.81 8.44 -17.51
C ILE A 26 17.69 7.44 -17.16
N GLN A 27 16.41 7.79 -17.32
CA GLN A 27 15.31 6.85 -17.14
C GLN A 27 14.67 6.44 -18.47
N ALA A 28 14.23 5.19 -18.54
CA ALA A 28 13.50 4.63 -19.66
C ALA A 28 12.34 3.75 -19.18
N VAL A 29 11.36 3.55 -20.06
CA VAL A 29 10.25 2.62 -19.82
C VAL A 29 10.76 1.19 -19.67
N GLY A 30 10.16 0.44 -18.75
CA GLY A 30 10.57 -0.93 -18.41
C GLY A 30 11.86 -1.02 -17.59
N GLU A 31 12.48 0.10 -17.21
CA GLU A 31 13.73 0.12 -16.46
C GLU A 31 13.54 0.62 -15.03
N THR A 32 14.41 0.14 -14.14
CA THR A 32 14.51 0.61 -12.76
C THR A 32 15.72 1.50 -12.59
N THR A 33 15.52 2.66 -11.96
CA THR A 33 16.58 3.63 -11.65
C THR A 33 16.59 3.94 -10.15
N ASN A 34 17.78 4.12 -9.57
CA ASN A 34 17.91 4.62 -8.20
C ASN A 34 17.90 6.16 -8.19
N VAL A 35 17.05 6.76 -7.35
CA VAL A 35 16.89 8.21 -7.24
C VAL A 35 17.21 8.66 -5.83
N THR A 36 17.93 9.77 -5.71
CA THR A 36 18.22 10.44 -4.44
C THR A 36 17.30 11.64 -4.25
N ILE A 37 16.80 11.81 -3.02
CA ILE A 37 15.97 12.95 -2.60
C ILE A 37 16.41 13.43 -1.21
N LEU A 38 16.43 14.74 -1.01
CA LEU A 38 16.64 15.35 0.31
C LEU A 38 15.29 15.38 1.05
N SER A 39 15.18 14.66 2.16
CA SER A 39 13.99 14.60 3.00
C SER A 39 14.38 14.78 4.46
N SER A 40 13.72 15.70 5.17
CA SER A 40 14.05 16.03 6.58
C SER A 40 15.54 16.32 6.82
N GLY A 41 16.23 16.91 5.83
CA GLY A 41 17.66 17.22 5.90
C GLY A 41 18.59 16.02 5.67
N ILE A 42 18.05 14.85 5.32
CA ILE A 42 18.80 13.61 5.06
C ILE A 42 18.67 13.24 3.58
N ASN A 43 19.78 12.87 2.94
CA ASN A 43 19.73 12.27 1.61
C ASN A 43 19.19 10.84 1.73
N ARG A 44 18.00 10.62 1.17
CA ARG A 44 17.31 9.35 1.08
C ARG A 44 17.34 8.85 -0.35
N THR A 45 17.14 7.55 -0.54
CA THR A 45 17.07 6.94 -1.88
C THR A 45 15.82 6.09 -2.04
N TYR A 46 15.38 5.94 -3.27
CA TYR A 46 14.34 4.99 -3.66
C TYR A 46 14.61 4.48 -5.08
N LEU A 47 14.18 3.25 -5.36
CA LEU A 47 14.12 2.77 -6.73
C LEU A 47 12.79 3.20 -7.35
N ILE A 48 12.82 3.62 -8.61
CA ILE A 48 11.66 3.88 -9.43
C ILE A 48 11.72 2.97 -10.65
N CYS A 49 10.62 2.25 -10.92
CA CYS A 49 10.44 1.50 -12.14
C CYS A 49 9.34 2.17 -12.99
N ILE A 50 9.70 2.55 -14.21
CA ILE A 50 8.77 3.18 -15.15
C ILE A 50 8.06 2.07 -15.93
N PRO A 51 6.71 2.03 -15.98
CA PRO A 51 6.01 0.96 -16.67
C PRO A 51 6.15 1.08 -18.20
N PRO A 52 6.07 -0.04 -18.95
CA PRO A 52 6.12 -0.04 -20.41
C PRO A 52 5.15 0.93 -21.10
N LYS A 53 3.97 1.18 -20.52
CA LYS A 53 2.96 2.07 -21.11
C LYS A 53 3.09 3.56 -20.72
N TYR A 54 4.12 3.96 -19.97
CA TYR A 54 4.29 5.38 -19.66
C TYR A 54 4.63 6.17 -20.92
N ASP A 55 3.81 7.16 -21.25
CA ASP A 55 3.95 8.01 -22.45
C ASP A 55 4.18 9.49 -22.12
N GLY A 56 4.22 9.85 -20.82
CA GLY A 56 4.34 11.22 -20.34
C GLY A 56 3.14 12.13 -20.61
N GLN A 57 2.06 11.62 -21.20
CA GLN A 57 0.86 12.38 -21.57
C GLN A 57 -0.36 11.93 -20.77
N THR A 58 -0.45 10.62 -20.52
CA THR A 58 -1.55 9.98 -19.81
C THR A 58 -1.24 9.94 -18.31
N LEU A 59 -2.21 10.32 -17.48
CA LEU A 59 -2.07 10.24 -16.02
C LEU A 59 -1.84 8.78 -15.59
N THR A 60 -0.69 8.55 -14.98
CA THR A 60 -0.14 7.23 -14.66
C THR A 60 -0.22 6.96 -13.16
N PRO A 61 -0.82 5.85 -12.71
CA PRO A 61 -0.87 5.50 -11.29
C PRO A 61 0.51 5.28 -10.67
N VAL A 62 0.57 5.30 -9.34
CA VAL A 62 1.80 5.06 -8.56
C VAL A 62 1.54 4.00 -7.49
N ILE A 63 2.48 3.07 -7.33
CA ILE A 63 2.49 2.07 -6.26
C ILE A 63 3.75 2.28 -5.42
N PHE A 64 3.60 2.47 -4.12
CA PHE A 64 4.69 2.38 -3.16
C PHE A 64 4.77 0.96 -2.59
N SER A 65 5.97 0.37 -2.57
CA SER A 65 6.22 -0.97 -2.02
C SER A 65 7.38 -0.92 -1.02
N PHE A 66 7.06 -1.10 0.28
CA PHE A 66 8.01 -0.94 1.38
C PHE A 66 8.62 -2.27 1.82
N HIS A 67 9.95 -2.31 1.95
CA HIS A 67 10.69 -3.53 2.27
C HIS A 67 10.46 -4.00 3.71
N GLY A 68 10.61 -5.31 3.97
CA GLY A 68 10.64 -5.84 5.33
C GLY A 68 11.86 -5.41 6.14
N GLY A 69 11.83 -5.61 7.46
CA GLY A 69 12.95 -5.27 8.34
C GLY A 69 14.22 -6.05 7.96
N SER A 70 15.39 -5.41 8.06
CA SER A 70 16.69 -5.98 7.65
C SER A 70 16.78 -6.35 6.16
N ARG A 71 15.90 -5.77 5.33
CA ARG A 71 15.91 -5.89 3.86
C ARG A 71 16.12 -4.50 3.24
N ASN A 72 16.14 -4.47 1.90
CA ASN A 72 16.37 -3.26 1.12
C ASN A 72 15.41 -3.12 -0.07
N ALA A 73 15.46 -1.98 -0.75
CA ALA A 73 14.59 -1.65 -1.87
C ALA A 73 14.67 -2.65 -3.03
N SER A 74 15.87 -3.13 -3.38
CA SER A 74 16.05 -4.13 -4.46
C SER A 74 15.40 -5.46 -4.10
N GLN A 75 15.59 -5.93 -2.87
CA GLN A 75 14.95 -7.16 -2.39
C GLN A 75 13.43 -7.02 -2.37
N GLN A 76 12.87 -5.85 -2.04
CA GLN A 76 11.42 -5.64 -2.10
C GLN A 76 10.90 -5.58 -3.54
N GLN A 77 11.69 -5.07 -4.48
CA GLN A 77 11.36 -5.10 -5.91
C GLN A 77 11.24 -6.54 -6.40
N GLU A 78 12.23 -7.37 -6.10
CA GLU A 78 12.23 -8.81 -6.40
C GLU A 78 11.08 -9.53 -5.70
N LEU A 79 10.82 -9.21 -4.43
CA LEU A 79 9.79 -9.86 -3.62
C LEU A 79 8.37 -9.59 -4.12
N SER A 80 8.04 -8.30 -4.27
CA SER A 80 6.64 -7.89 -4.53
C SER A 80 6.26 -7.93 -6.00
N GLN A 81 7.21 -8.02 -6.93
CA GLN A 81 6.96 -8.12 -8.37
C GLN A 81 6.08 -6.99 -8.96
N PHE A 82 5.87 -5.87 -8.27
CA PHE A 82 5.12 -4.73 -8.83
C PHE A 82 5.83 -4.07 -10.03
N SER A 83 7.07 -4.41 -10.35
CA SER A 83 7.77 -3.97 -11.57
C SER A 83 7.74 -5.03 -12.68
N ASN A 84 7.13 -6.19 -12.44
CA ASN A 84 6.99 -7.23 -13.44
C ASN A 84 5.91 -6.80 -14.46
N PRO A 85 6.25 -6.68 -15.76
CA PRO A 85 5.31 -6.23 -16.78
C PRO A 85 4.12 -7.18 -17.01
N ASP A 86 4.22 -8.45 -16.60
CA ASP A 86 3.11 -9.40 -16.68
C ASP A 86 1.98 -9.06 -15.69
N PHE A 87 2.33 -8.41 -14.57
CA PHE A 87 1.38 -7.99 -13.52
C PHE A 87 1.07 -6.50 -13.55
N ASN A 88 2.07 -5.69 -13.90
CA ASN A 88 2.00 -4.24 -13.92
C ASN A 88 2.71 -3.65 -15.14
N ASP A 89 1.94 -3.35 -16.18
CA ASP A 89 2.43 -2.67 -17.37
C ASP A 89 2.08 -1.17 -17.43
N PHE A 90 1.43 -0.63 -16.39
CA PHE A 90 0.76 0.69 -16.45
C PHE A 90 0.99 1.63 -15.26
N ALA A 91 1.44 1.15 -14.11
CA ALA A 91 1.69 1.98 -12.91
C ALA A 91 3.19 2.14 -12.65
N ILE A 92 3.60 3.32 -12.19
CA ILE A 92 4.97 3.57 -11.72
C ILE A 92 5.14 2.88 -10.35
N SER A 93 6.15 2.03 -10.23
CA SER A 93 6.45 1.33 -8.98
C SER A 93 7.63 2.01 -8.27
N ILE A 94 7.42 2.33 -7.00
CA ILE A 94 8.39 3.00 -6.13
C ILE A 94 8.77 2.07 -4.99
N TYR A 95 10.08 1.86 -4.80
CA TYR A 95 10.64 1.04 -3.73
C TYR A 95 11.56 1.90 -2.86
N PRO A 96 11.05 2.49 -1.77
CA PRO A 96 11.83 3.35 -0.92
C PRO A 96 12.84 2.59 -0.05
N GLN A 97 13.99 3.21 0.25
CA GLN A 97 14.98 2.66 1.16
C GLN A 97 14.82 3.22 2.58
N GLY A 98 14.51 2.34 3.53
CA GLY A 98 14.46 2.66 4.96
C GLY A 98 15.85 2.90 5.54
N ILE A 99 15.96 3.85 6.50
CA ILE A 99 17.21 4.08 7.24
C ILE A 99 17.36 2.98 8.29
N GLY A 100 18.54 2.36 8.34
CA GLY A 100 18.78 1.22 9.23
C GLY A 100 17.95 -0.01 8.86
N GLU A 101 17.50 -0.09 7.60
CA GLU A 101 16.74 -1.22 7.07
C GLU A 101 15.44 -1.48 7.86
N THR A 102 14.80 -0.41 8.34
CA THR A 102 13.56 -0.45 9.12
C THR A 102 12.72 0.79 8.82
N TRP A 103 11.47 0.80 9.31
CA TRP A 103 10.53 1.91 9.14
C TRP A 103 10.08 2.50 10.48
N GLN A 104 9.62 3.75 10.43
CA GLN A 104 8.95 4.39 11.56
C GLN A 104 7.76 3.53 12.05
N GLY A 105 7.76 3.14 13.33
CA GLY A 105 6.73 2.29 13.94
C GLY A 105 7.05 0.79 13.99
N ALA A 106 8.27 0.39 13.62
CA ALA A 106 8.76 -0.99 13.61
C ALA A 106 8.91 -1.70 14.98
N GLY A 107 8.34 -1.14 16.05
CA GLY A 107 8.61 -1.55 17.44
C GLY A 107 10.06 -1.30 17.88
N ASN A 108 10.82 -0.52 17.12
CA ASN A 108 12.17 -0.07 17.46
C ASN A 108 12.11 1.39 17.96
N PRO A 109 13.10 1.86 18.75
CA PRO A 109 13.22 3.27 19.07
C PRO A 109 13.23 4.13 17.80
N ASP A 110 12.57 5.29 17.86
CA ASP A 110 12.58 6.24 16.75
C ASP A 110 14.03 6.62 16.41
N ASN A 111 14.38 6.44 15.13
CA ASN A 111 15.70 6.72 14.58
C ASN A 111 15.75 8.11 13.92
N GLY A 112 14.67 8.90 13.99
CA GLY A 112 14.56 10.21 13.36
C GLY A 112 14.48 10.16 11.84
N ALA A 113 14.14 9.00 11.25
CA ALA A 113 14.06 8.86 9.79
C ALA A 113 12.88 9.61 9.16
N HIS A 114 11.82 9.88 9.94
CA HIS A 114 10.61 10.58 9.51
C HIS A 114 10.01 10.00 8.22
N ASP A 115 9.80 8.68 8.17
CA ASP A 115 9.47 7.98 6.92
C ASP A 115 8.11 8.38 6.33
N VAL A 116 7.15 8.81 7.16
CA VAL A 116 5.87 9.38 6.68
C VAL A 116 6.13 10.65 5.87
N ARG A 117 7.01 11.53 6.36
CA ARG A 117 7.42 12.74 5.65
C ARG A 117 8.20 12.39 4.38
N PHE A 118 9.09 11.42 4.44
CA PHE A 118 9.81 10.93 3.26
C PHE A 118 8.86 10.43 2.17
N THR A 119 7.80 9.71 2.54
CA THR A 119 6.76 9.26 1.61
C THR A 119 6.05 10.44 0.95
N ASN A 120 5.65 11.44 1.75
CA ASN A 120 5.02 12.66 1.22
C ASN A 120 5.95 13.46 0.29
N ASP A 121 7.23 13.56 0.63
CA ASP A 121 8.22 14.26 -0.18
C ASP A 121 8.49 13.53 -1.51
N MET A 122 8.47 12.19 -1.52
CA MET A 122 8.50 11.40 -2.77
C MET A 122 7.26 11.67 -3.63
N ILE A 123 6.05 11.67 -3.07
CA ILE A 123 4.84 11.98 -3.85
C ILE A 123 4.96 13.38 -4.48
N ASN A 124 5.37 14.39 -3.72
CA ASN A 124 5.57 15.74 -4.25
C ASN A 124 6.60 15.78 -5.39
N GLN A 125 7.70 15.03 -5.26
CA GLN A 125 8.71 14.94 -6.31
C GLN A 125 8.13 14.27 -7.56
N LEU A 126 7.39 13.17 -7.41
CA LEU A 126 6.74 12.46 -8.52
C LEU A 126 5.72 13.35 -9.24
N GLU A 127 4.87 14.06 -8.49
CA GLU A 127 3.92 15.05 -9.03
C GLU A 127 4.60 16.19 -9.77
N SER A 128 5.85 16.52 -9.44
CA SER A 128 6.59 17.56 -10.15
C SER A 128 7.22 17.03 -11.44
N LEU A 129 7.71 15.79 -11.45
CA LEU A 129 8.54 15.24 -12.53
C LEU A 129 7.77 14.40 -13.56
N TYR A 130 6.71 13.69 -13.16
CA TYR A 130 6.01 12.73 -14.03
C TYR A 130 4.53 13.09 -14.18
N ALA A 131 3.90 12.57 -15.24
CA ALA A 131 2.46 12.65 -15.45
C ALA A 131 1.74 11.63 -14.56
N ILE A 132 1.85 11.75 -13.24
CA ILE A 132 1.18 10.82 -12.32
C ILE A 132 -0.29 11.15 -12.14
N ASP A 133 -1.10 10.15 -11.83
CA ASP A 133 -2.48 10.31 -11.41
C ASP A 133 -2.56 10.45 -9.88
N PRO A 134 -2.84 11.64 -9.32
CA PRO A 134 -2.91 11.84 -7.88
C PRO A 134 -4.10 11.11 -7.22
N ALA A 135 -5.11 10.70 -7.99
CA ALA A 135 -6.23 9.93 -7.47
C ALA A 135 -5.92 8.43 -7.39
N ARG A 136 -4.85 7.94 -8.04
CA ARG A 136 -4.46 6.53 -8.11
C ARG A 136 -3.03 6.32 -7.62
N ILE A 137 -2.81 6.70 -6.36
CA ILE A 137 -1.59 6.38 -5.61
C ILE A 137 -1.95 5.29 -4.60
N TRP A 138 -1.17 4.21 -4.54
CA TRP A 138 -1.42 3.08 -3.67
C TRP A 138 -0.17 2.72 -2.87
N ALA A 139 -0.35 1.99 -1.76
CA ALA A 139 0.75 1.57 -0.91
C ALA A 139 0.62 0.10 -0.51
N SER A 140 1.76 -0.59 -0.50
CA SER A 140 1.91 -1.97 -0.07
C SER A 140 3.28 -2.15 0.58
N GLY A 141 3.48 -3.26 1.28
CA GLY A 141 4.77 -3.57 1.88
C GLY A 141 4.70 -4.86 2.66
N LYS A 142 5.87 -5.45 2.91
CA LYS A 142 5.97 -6.72 3.66
C LYS A 142 6.45 -6.49 5.09
N SER A 143 5.93 -7.23 6.07
CA SER A 143 6.51 -7.30 7.42
C SER A 143 6.57 -5.92 8.06
N ASP A 144 7.76 -5.42 8.39
CA ASP A 144 7.98 -4.05 8.85
C ASP A 144 7.40 -2.99 7.88
N GLY A 145 7.57 -3.18 6.58
CA GLY A 145 6.97 -2.34 5.54
C GLY A 145 5.45 -2.50 5.43
N GLY A 146 4.90 -3.65 5.81
CA GLY A 146 3.46 -3.86 5.93
C GLY A 146 2.87 -3.09 7.13
N GLY A 147 3.58 -3.10 8.26
CA GLY A 147 3.27 -2.24 9.41
C GLY A 147 3.34 -0.76 9.05
N PHE A 148 4.36 -0.35 8.30
CA PHE A 148 4.48 1.02 7.79
C PHE A 148 3.36 1.39 6.80
N THR A 149 2.92 0.45 5.96
CA THR A 149 1.76 0.63 5.08
C THR A 149 0.50 0.96 5.88
N ASN A 150 0.24 0.24 6.99
CA ASN A 150 -0.84 0.55 7.93
C ASN A 150 -0.65 1.93 8.58
N ARG A 151 0.59 2.31 8.93
CA ARG A 151 0.89 3.64 9.48
C ARG A 151 0.52 4.77 8.51
N LEU A 152 0.83 4.60 7.22
CA LEU A 152 0.43 5.56 6.17
C LEU A 152 -1.09 5.64 6.03
N ALA A 153 -1.77 4.50 6.18
CA ALA A 153 -3.22 4.42 6.13
C ALA A 153 -3.89 5.16 7.30
N CYS A 154 -3.23 5.23 8.46
CA CYS A 154 -3.70 5.98 9.64
C CYS A 154 -3.27 7.45 9.66
N ASP A 155 -2.36 7.88 8.79
CA ASP A 155 -1.87 9.26 8.81
C ASP A 155 -2.88 10.21 8.15
N GLN A 156 -3.18 11.33 8.82
CA GLN A 156 -4.19 12.29 8.36
C GLN A 156 -3.91 12.85 6.96
N ALA A 157 -2.65 13.10 6.61
CA ALA A 157 -2.30 13.68 5.31
C ALA A 157 -2.14 12.60 4.24
N LEU A 158 -1.42 11.52 4.53
CA LEU A 158 -1.12 10.49 3.55
C LEU A 158 -2.35 9.65 3.18
N SER A 159 -3.27 9.42 4.12
CA SER A 159 -4.56 8.75 3.81
C SER A 159 -5.45 9.55 2.85
N GLN A 160 -5.26 10.88 2.75
CA GLN A 160 -5.92 11.72 1.75
C GLN A 160 -5.21 11.76 0.39
N ARG A 161 -4.00 11.20 0.30
CA ARG A 161 -3.19 11.15 -0.94
C ARG A 161 -3.06 9.74 -1.50
N ILE A 162 -3.23 8.72 -0.67
CA ILE A 162 -3.11 7.31 -1.03
C ILE A 162 -4.52 6.70 -1.02
N ALA A 163 -4.93 6.18 -2.16
CA ALA A 163 -6.27 5.70 -2.45
C ALA A 163 -6.58 4.33 -1.82
N ALA A 164 -5.58 3.45 -1.67
CA ALA A 164 -5.76 2.11 -1.12
C ALA A 164 -4.44 1.53 -0.59
N PHE A 165 -4.57 0.58 0.34
CA PHE A 165 -3.45 0.00 1.08
C PHE A 165 -3.51 -1.52 1.05
N ALA A 166 -2.37 -2.17 0.80
CA ALA A 166 -2.29 -3.62 0.76
C ALA A 166 -1.07 -4.16 1.54
N PRO A 167 -1.11 -4.15 2.89
CA PRO A 167 -0.03 -4.73 3.69
C PRO A 167 0.02 -6.26 3.54
N VAL A 168 1.22 -6.83 3.57
CA VAL A 168 1.46 -8.28 3.50
C VAL A 168 2.30 -8.71 4.71
N SER A 169 1.81 -9.69 5.46
CA SER A 169 2.42 -10.21 6.69
C SER A 169 2.81 -9.08 7.65
N GLY A 170 1.92 -8.09 7.82
CA GLY A 170 2.27 -6.76 8.35
C GLY A 170 2.53 -6.73 9.86
N ALA A 171 3.62 -6.07 10.28
CA ALA A 171 3.96 -5.89 11.68
C ALA A 171 3.18 -4.73 12.33
N PHE A 172 1.94 -4.98 12.74
CA PHE A 172 1.03 -3.96 13.27
C PHE A 172 1.27 -3.62 14.75
N TYR A 173 2.46 -3.12 15.07
CA TYR A 173 2.77 -2.68 16.44
C TYR A 173 1.81 -1.57 16.89
N VAL A 174 1.29 -1.71 18.11
CA VAL A 174 0.45 -0.69 18.74
C VAL A 174 1.32 0.13 19.70
N ASP A 175 1.40 1.43 19.42
CA ASP A 175 2.11 2.40 20.24
C ASP A 175 1.37 2.63 21.58
N ASP A 176 2.11 2.99 22.64
CA ASP A 176 1.58 3.52 23.91
C ASP A 176 0.57 2.64 24.69
N VAL A 177 0.64 1.31 24.53
CA VAL A 177 -0.20 0.37 25.29
C VAL A 177 0.52 -0.18 26.52
N ALA A 178 -0.19 -0.21 27.66
CA ALA A 178 0.29 -0.85 28.88
C ALA A 178 0.42 -2.38 28.68
N ILE A 179 1.57 -2.93 29.07
CA ILE A 179 1.87 -4.37 29.00
C ILE A 179 1.56 -5.02 30.37
N PRO A 180 0.92 -6.20 30.44
CA PRO A 180 0.53 -7.06 29.31
C PRO A 180 -0.71 -6.56 28.58
N CYS A 181 -0.67 -6.62 27.25
CA CYS A 181 -1.84 -6.42 26.41
C CYS A 181 -2.53 -7.76 26.10
N ASP A 182 -3.76 -7.67 25.60
CA ASP A 182 -4.48 -8.78 25.01
C ASP A 182 -4.60 -8.56 23.49
N PRO A 183 -3.96 -9.39 22.65
CA PRO A 183 -3.93 -9.20 21.19
C PRO A 183 -5.30 -9.21 20.54
N ASP A 184 -6.29 -9.85 21.16
CA ASP A 184 -7.65 -9.97 20.62
C ASP A 184 -8.57 -8.82 21.05
N THR A 185 -8.10 -7.91 21.91
CA THR A 185 -8.93 -6.80 22.44
C THR A 185 -8.19 -5.47 22.58
N VAL A 186 -6.91 -5.41 22.24
CA VAL A 186 -6.11 -4.17 22.34
C VAL A 186 -6.71 -3.06 21.49
N ALA A 187 -6.85 -1.86 22.04
CA ALA A 187 -7.30 -0.70 21.28
C ALA A 187 -6.24 -0.29 20.26
N ILE A 188 -6.61 -0.16 18.99
CA ILE A 188 -5.71 0.23 17.89
C ILE A 188 -6.00 1.68 17.52
N SER A 189 -5.12 2.61 17.92
CA SER A 189 -5.28 4.03 17.59
C SER A 189 -4.97 4.29 16.12
N CYS A 190 -5.91 4.93 15.40
CA CYS A 190 -5.78 5.24 13.98
C CYS A 190 -6.75 6.38 13.61
N ASP A 191 -6.24 7.48 13.04
CA ASP A 191 -7.02 8.68 12.73
C ASP A 191 -6.75 9.18 11.30
N PRO A 192 -7.24 8.46 10.27
CA PRO A 192 -7.07 8.86 8.88
C PRO A 192 -7.82 10.15 8.56
N GLY A 193 -7.33 10.91 7.59
CA GLY A 193 -7.93 12.16 7.14
C GLY A 193 -9.15 11.99 6.24
N ARG A 194 -9.64 10.77 6.03
CA ARG A 194 -10.89 10.46 5.32
C ARG A 194 -11.60 9.25 5.94
N PRO A 195 -12.93 9.15 5.84
CA PRO A 195 -13.72 8.20 6.62
C PRO A 195 -13.67 6.75 6.14
N LYS A 196 -13.28 6.52 4.87
CA LYS A 196 -13.24 5.19 4.26
C LYS A 196 -11.88 4.95 3.64
N ILE A 197 -11.21 3.89 4.05
CA ILE A 197 -9.87 3.52 3.65
C ILE A 197 -9.88 2.08 3.12
N PRO A 198 -9.79 1.89 1.80
CA PRO A 198 -9.69 0.56 1.21
C PRO A 198 -8.41 -0.16 1.69
N ILE A 199 -8.58 -1.33 2.31
CA ILE A 199 -7.51 -2.20 2.79
C ILE A 199 -7.69 -3.65 2.30
N LEU A 200 -6.61 -4.20 1.74
CA LEU A 200 -6.48 -5.63 1.43
C LEU A 200 -5.24 -6.21 2.13
N GLU A 201 -5.45 -6.99 3.16
CA GLU A 201 -4.38 -7.58 3.96
C GLU A 201 -4.17 -9.05 3.59
N PHE A 202 -2.90 -9.50 3.57
CA PHE A 202 -2.54 -10.91 3.42
C PHE A 202 -1.66 -11.36 4.58
N HIS A 203 -2.02 -12.44 5.27
CA HIS A 203 -1.22 -12.99 6.36
C HIS A 203 -1.23 -14.51 6.38
N GLY A 204 -0.07 -15.14 6.56
CA GLY A 204 0.00 -16.59 6.73
C GLY A 204 -0.51 -17.04 8.10
N TYR A 205 -1.36 -18.08 8.14
CA TYR A 205 -1.87 -18.61 9.41
C TYR A 205 -0.76 -19.23 10.28
N LYS A 206 0.32 -19.70 9.66
CA LYS A 206 1.51 -20.26 10.33
C LYS A 206 2.65 -19.25 10.44
N ASP A 207 2.37 -17.96 10.25
CA ASP A 207 3.35 -16.92 10.54
C ASP A 207 3.69 -16.95 12.04
N HIS A 208 4.95 -17.25 12.36
CA HIS A 208 5.48 -17.23 13.73
C HIS A 208 6.47 -16.07 13.96
N THR A 209 6.68 -15.24 12.94
CA THR A 209 7.51 -14.02 13.02
C THR A 209 6.66 -12.83 13.45
N ILE A 210 5.56 -12.61 12.74
CA ILE A 210 4.46 -11.75 13.12
C ILE A 210 3.25 -12.66 13.30
N ASP A 211 3.04 -13.13 14.53
CA ASP A 211 2.05 -14.17 14.81
C ASP A 211 0.66 -13.79 14.32
N TYR A 212 -0.01 -14.70 13.59
CA TYR A 212 -1.40 -14.51 13.14
C TYR A 212 -2.35 -14.23 14.32
N PHE A 213 -2.07 -14.85 15.47
CA PHE A 213 -2.81 -14.63 16.72
C PHE A 213 -2.27 -13.48 17.58
N GLY A 214 -1.33 -12.71 17.04
CA GLY A 214 -0.74 -11.56 17.70
C GLY A 214 0.23 -11.91 18.82
N ASN A 215 0.79 -10.88 19.44
CA ASN A 215 1.82 -11.03 20.47
C ASN A 215 1.66 -10.00 21.59
N LYS A 216 1.72 -10.49 22.84
CA LYS A 216 1.50 -9.67 24.04
C LYS A 216 2.62 -8.66 24.33
N SER A 217 3.83 -8.86 23.81
CA SER A 217 5.02 -8.07 24.15
C SER A 217 6.17 -8.26 23.15
N ARG A 218 5.89 -8.18 21.85
CA ARG A 218 6.94 -8.28 20.82
C ARG A 218 7.75 -6.99 20.79
N LYS A 219 9.07 -7.09 21.00
CA LYS A 219 9.97 -5.93 21.15
C LYS A 219 9.50 -4.90 22.21
N GLY A 220 8.75 -5.35 23.22
CA GLY A 220 8.18 -4.47 24.24
C GLY A 220 6.90 -3.73 23.82
N ALA A 221 6.33 -4.06 22.66
CA ALA A 221 5.07 -3.52 22.17
C ALA A 221 4.01 -4.61 21.99
N CYS A 222 2.75 -4.20 21.99
CA CYS A 222 1.65 -5.09 21.64
C CYS A 222 1.56 -5.27 20.11
N VAL A 223 1.22 -6.47 19.67
CA VAL A 223 0.83 -6.75 18.28
C VAL A 223 -0.53 -7.44 18.34
N PRO A 224 -1.58 -6.89 17.70
CA PRO A 224 -2.92 -7.47 17.72
C PRO A 224 -2.94 -8.77 16.93
N SER A 225 -3.95 -9.61 17.16
CA SER A 225 -4.24 -10.69 16.22
C SER A 225 -4.73 -10.11 14.89
N ILE A 226 -4.46 -10.81 13.78
CA ILE A 226 -4.88 -10.37 12.45
C ILE A 226 -6.41 -10.29 12.33
N PRO A 227 -7.19 -11.26 12.88
CA PRO A 227 -8.64 -11.13 12.93
C PRO A 227 -9.11 -9.88 13.68
N HIS A 228 -8.51 -9.57 14.84
CA HIS A 228 -8.85 -8.36 15.61
C HIS A 228 -8.50 -7.09 14.84
N TRP A 229 -7.28 -7.03 14.26
CA TRP A 229 -6.86 -5.89 13.44
C TRP A 229 -7.81 -5.63 12.27
N ALA A 230 -8.24 -6.66 11.54
CA ALA A 230 -9.15 -6.51 10.41
C ALA A 230 -10.55 -6.04 10.85
N GLN A 231 -11.03 -6.53 11.99
CA GLN A 231 -12.30 -6.11 12.58
C GLN A 231 -12.27 -4.65 13.04
N GLU A 232 -11.17 -4.19 13.63
CA GLU A 232 -11.00 -2.79 14.03
C GLU A 232 -10.96 -1.85 12.81
N TRP A 233 -10.32 -2.25 11.70
CA TRP A 233 -10.40 -1.51 10.43
C TRP A 233 -11.84 -1.43 9.91
N ALA A 234 -12.57 -2.55 9.91
CA ALA A 234 -13.96 -2.59 9.49
C ALA A 234 -14.84 -1.68 10.38
N ALA A 235 -14.71 -1.78 11.69
CA ALA A 235 -15.45 -0.97 12.65
C ALA A 235 -15.15 0.53 12.48
N ARG A 236 -13.89 0.90 12.31
CA ARG A 236 -13.47 2.29 12.13
C ARG A 236 -14.10 2.93 10.89
N ASP A 237 -14.20 2.17 9.80
CA ASP A 237 -14.82 2.63 8.54
C ASP A 237 -16.35 2.55 8.55
N GLY A 238 -16.96 2.27 9.71
CA GLY A 238 -18.40 2.20 9.91
C GLY A 238 -19.04 0.93 9.32
N LEU A 239 -18.24 -0.12 9.08
CA LEU A 239 -18.71 -1.41 8.58
C LEU A 239 -19.12 -2.32 9.75
N SER A 240 -19.87 -3.38 9.41
CA SER A 240 -20.05 -4.51 10.31
C SER A 240 -18.74 -5.26 10.52
N ILE A 241 -18.45 -5.64 11.77
CA ILE A 241 -17.32 -6.54 12.11
C ILE A 241 -17.58 -8.00 11.72
N ALA A 242 -18.83 -8.35 11.39
CA ALA A 242 -19.11 -9.63 10.75
C ALA A 242 -18.66 -9.57 9.28
N ASN A 243 -17.90 -10.58 8.88
CA ASN A 243 -17.41 -10.75 7.51
C ASN A 243 -18.18 -11.87 6.78
N ALA A 244 -18.10 -11.86 5.45
CA ALA A 244 -18.36 -13.02 4.63
C ALA A 244 -17.04 -13.79 4.43
N THR A 245 -17.05 -15.10 4.68
CA THR A 245 -15.89 -15.97 4.46
C THR A 245 -16.08 -16.79 3.19
N THR A 246 -15.07 -16.78 2.32
CA THR A 246 -15.01 -17.60 1.10
C THR A 246 -13.63 -18.20 0.92
N GLU A 247 -13.50 -19.23 0.09
CA GLU A 247 -12.20 -19.75 -0.33
C GLU A 247 -11.70 -19.01 -1.58
N LEU A 248 -10.39 -18.76 -1.67
CA LEU A 248 -9.79 -18.25 -2.91
C LEU A 248 -9.84 -19.36 -3.97
N PRO A 249 -10.44 -19.14 -5.15
CA PRO A 249 -10.56 -20.18 -6.16
C PRO A 249 -9.20 -20.76 -6.58
N ALA A 250 -9.18 -22.07 -6.85
CA ALA A 250 -7.99 -22.82 -7.26
C ALA A 250 -6.84 -22.89 -6.23
N THR A 251 -7.11 -22.51 -4.97
CA THR A 251 -6.28 -22.82 -3.81
C THR A 251 -6.92 -23.94 -2.99
N ASN A 252 -6.15 -24.60 -2.12
CA ASN A 252 -6.69 -25.64 -1.25
C ASN A 252 -7.06 -25.12 0.15
N ASP A 253 -6.34 -24.12 0.64
CA ASP A 253 -6.34 -23.73 2.06
C ASP A 253 -6.30 -22.21 2.26
N THR A 254 -6.64 -21.43 1.23
CA THR A 254 -6.68 -19.96 1.32
C THR A 254 -8.10 -19.46 1.55
N LEU A 255 -8.30 -18.76 2.67
CA LEU A 255 -9.55 -18.11 3.07
C LEU A 255 -9.50 -16.60 2.81
N ILE A 256 -10.64 -16.05 2.42
CA ILE A 256 -10.88 -14.63 2.24
C ILE A 256 -12.00 -14.21 3.19
N TYR A 257 -11.73 -13.23 4.04
CA TYR A 257 -12.71 -12.59 4.90
C TYR A 257 -13.00 -11.19 4.37
N THR A 258 -14.21 -10.99 3.87
CA THR A 258 -14.67 -9.74 3.24
C THR A 258 -15.61 -8.99 4.17
N PHE A 259 -15.28 -7.74 4.47
CA PHE A 259 -16.10 -6.84 5.29
C PHE A 259 -16.81 -5.80 4.41
N GLY A 260 -17.94 -5.28 4.90
CA GLY A 260 -18.78 -4.32 4.18
C GLY A 260 -19.84 -4.97 3.28
N LEU A 261 -20.80 -4.16 2.85
CA LEU A 261 -21.96 -4.58 2.02
C LEU A 261 -22.26 -3.50 0.97
N GLY A 262 -22.97 -3.89 -0.09
CA GLY A 262 -23.34 -2.97 -1.17
C GLY A 262 -22.12 -2.36 -1.84
N GLU A 263 -22.07 -1.03 -1.91
CA GLU A 263 -20.94 -0.28 -2.49
C GLU A 263 -19.63 -0.42 -1.68
N ASP A 264 -19.72 -0.79 -0.40
CA ASP A 264 -18.57 -0.97 0.49
C ASP A 264 -18.10 -2.43 0.58
N THR A 265 -18.66 -3.34 -0.22
CA THR A 265 -18.28 -4.76 -0.18
C THR A 265 -16.79 -4.93 -0.47
N GLY A 266 -16.05 -5.47 0.49
CA GLY A 266 -14.61 -5.69 0.37
C GLY A 266 -13.76 -4.44 0.56
N LEU A 267 -14.34 -3.36 1.12
CA LEU A 267 -13.56 -2.18 1.51
C LEU A 267 -12.43 -2.57 2.48
N VAL A 268 -12.70 -3.49 3.40
CA VAL A 268 -11.67 -4.21 4.16
C VAL A 268 -11.75 -5.68 3.80
N THR A 269 -10.63 -6.24 3.38
CA THR A 269 -10.50 -7.67 3.05
C THR A 269 -9.24 -8.24 3.69
N GLN A 270 -9.36 -9.42 4.30
CA GLN A 270 -8.25 -10.17 4.90
C GLN A 270 -8.13 -11.50 4.16
N VAL A 271 -6.93 -11.86 3.71
CA VAL A 271 -6.65 -13.12 3.03
C VAL A 271 -5.64 -13.90 3.87
N THR A 272 -5.95 -15.15 4.18
CA THR A 272 -5.02 -16.03 4.90
C THR A 272 -4.93 -17.39 4.26
N ASP A 273 -3.72 -17.93 4.21
CA ASP A 273 -3.51 -19.32 3.83
C ASP A 273 -3.09 -20.13 5.06
N LEU A 274 -3.74 -21.29 5.25
CA LEU A 274 -3.55 -22.11 6.45
C LEU A 274 -2.18 -22.79 6.53
N ASN A 275 -1.42 -22.79 5.43
CA ASN A 275 -0.09 -23.38 5.33
C ASN A 275 1.04 -22.37 5.15
N LEU A 276 0.73 -21.11 4.88
CA LEU A 276 1.72 -20.06 4.68
C LEU A 276 2.30 -19.53 6.01
N GLY A 277 3.61 -19.31 6.00
CA GLY A 277 4.36 -18.67 7.08
C GLY A 277 4.44 -17.15 6.95
N HIS A 278 5.59 -16.58 7.31
CA HIS A 278 5.86 -15.14 7.22
C HIS A 278 6.31 -14.73 5.81
N ASP A 279 5.42 -14.89 4.83
CA ASP A 279 5.79 -14.86 3.42
C ASP A 279 4.95 -13.90 2.58
N TRP A 280 5.50 -13.48 1.44
CA TRP A 280 4.75 -12.90 0.34
C TRP A 280 4.19 -14.02 -0.53
N PRO A 281 2.86 -14.22 -0.62
CA PRO A 281 2.31 -15.30 -1.44
C PRO A 281 2.74 -15.16 -2.91
N SER A 282 3.45 -16.17 -3.40
CA SER A 282 3.97 -16.24 -4.76
C SER A 282 4.08 -17.71 -5.21
N LEU A 283 3.69 -17.99 -6.45
CA LEU A 283 3.83 -19.30 -7.07
C LEU A 283 5.30 -19.68 -7.34
N VAL A 284 6.18 -18.68 -7.39
CA VAL A 284 7.62 -18.84 -7.64
C VAL A 284 8.43 -18.32 -6.46
N ASP A 285 9.68 -18.78 -6.36
CA ASP A 285 10.62 -18.25 -5.38
C ASP A 285 10.96 -16.79 -5.70
N VAL A 286 10.59 -15.92 -4.77
CA VAL A 286 10.81 -14.46 -4.81
C VAL A 286 11.77 -14.00 -3.71
N GLY A 287 12.57 -14.92 -3.16
CA GLY A 287 13.56 -14.63 -2.13
C GLY A 287 12.99 -14.57 -0.70
N ASP A 288 11.85 -15.22 -0.47
CA ASP A 288 11.23 -15.38 0.85
C ASP A 288 11.47 -16.78 1.45
N ALA A 289 10.76 -17.18 2.50
CA ALA A 289 10.98 -18.47 3.16
C ALA A 289 10.32 -19.65 2.40
N GLN A 290 9.16 -19.42 1.79
CA GLN A 290 8.44 -20.44 1.01
C GLN A 290 7.60 -19.83 -0.13
N THR A 291 7.24 -20.68 -1.09
CA THR A 291 6.20 -20.37 -2.09
C THR A 291 4.80 -20.62 -1.53
N ALA A 292 3.79 -20.09 -2.22
CA ALA A 292 2.37 -20.32 -1.98
C ALA A 292 1.71 -21.00 -3.20
N ASP A 293 0.42 -21.31 -3.11
CA ASP A 293 -0.41 -21.82 -4.21
C ASP A 293 -1.16 -20.70 -4.98
N PHE A 294 -0.87 -19.43 -4.66
CA PHE A 294 -1.36 -18.25 -5.39
C PHE A 294 -0.34 -17.10 -5.36
N ASP A 295 -0.50 -16.14 -6.28
CA ASP A 295 0.24 -14.89 -6.31
C ASP A 295 -0.58 -13.76 -5.67
N ALA A 296 -0.04 -13.11 -4.63
CA ALA A 296 -0.69 -11.95 -4.02
C ALA A 296 -0.65 -10.72 -4.95
N THR A 297 0.43 -10.53 -5.70
CA THR A 297 0.65 -9.31 -6.50
C THR A 297 -0.46 -9.02 -7.51
N PRO A 298 -0.90 -9.97 -8.36
CA PRO A 298 -2.04 -9.73 -9.26
C PRO A 298 -3.34 -9.41 -8.54
N ILE A 299 -3.60 -10.04 -7.39
CA ILE A 299 -4.81 -9.77 -6.58
C ILE A 299 -4.76 -8.34 -6.03
N ILE A 300 -3.60 -7.90 -5.53
CA ILE A 300 -3.36 -6.53 -5.08
C ILE A 300 -3.54 -5.54 -6.24
N MET A 301 -3.03 -5.84 -7.43
CA MET A 301 -3.20 -4.98 -8.60
C MET A 301 -4.68 -4.81 -8.99
N GLU A 302 -5.48 -5.87 -8.93
CA GLU A 302 -6.93 -5.79 -9.19
C GLU A 302 -7.68 -5.02 -8.10
N PHE A 303 -7.24 -5.13 -6.84
CA PHE A 303 -7.76 -4.31 -5.75
C PHE A 303 -7.45 -2.83 -5.98
N PHE A 304 -6.19 -2.48 -6.24
CA PHE A 304 -5.76 -1.13 -6.52
C PHE A 304 -6.52 -0.48 -7.69
N LYS A 305 -6.70 -1.20 -8.82
CA LYS A 305 -7.47 -0.69 -9.97
C LYS A 305 -8.91 -0.26 -9.64
N LYS A 306 -9.52 -0.84 -8.60
CA LYS A 306 -10.90 -0.53 -8.18
C LYS A 306 -11.00 0.69 -7.27
N HIS A 307 -9.87 1.18 -6.75
CA HIS A 307 -9.86 2.22 -5.73
C HIS A 307 -9.09 3.45 -6.18
N SER A 308 -9.80 4.57 -6.29
CA SER A 308 -9.25 5.90 -6.49
C SER A 308 -9.79 6.87 -5.44
N LEU A 309 -9.08 7.96 -5.21
CA LEU A 309 -9.65 9.12 -4.52
C LEU A 309 -10.71 9.77 -5.44
N ALA A 310 -11.71 10.40 -4.81
CA ALA A 310 -12.81 11.10 -5.48
C ALA A 310 -12.44 12.55 -5.84
#